data_AF-R9K594-F1
#
_entry.id   AF-R9K594-F1
#
_cell.length_a   1.000
_cell.length_b   1.000
_cell.length_c   1.000
_cell.angle_alpha   90.00
_cell.angle_beta   90.00
_cell.angle_gamma   90.00
#
_symmetry.space_group_name_H-M   'P 1'
#
loop_
_entity.id
_entity.type
_entity.pdbx_description
1 polymer ?
#
loop_
_entity_poly.entity_id
_entity_poly.type
_entity_poly.pdbx_seq_one_letter_code
_entity_poly.pdbx_strand_id
1 'polypeptide(L)'
;MEEKKPDTRNTGQQKAATKAKNTFNGKNYERLYPFVKMGEKVKIERAASAAGQSMNDYIVTAVYQRMEREGQADGEKTGEV
;
A
#
# COMPACT_ATOMS: atom_id res chain seq x y z
N MET A 1 15.21 18.79 22.22
CA MET A 1 14.04 19.45 21.58
C MET A 1 13.30 18.35 20.85
N GLU A 2 12.14 17.94 21.35
CA GLU A 2 11.38 16.83 20.78
C GLU A 2 10.61 17.36 19.56
N GLU A 3 11.03 16.94 18.37
CA GLU A 3 10.43 17.37 17.10
C GLU A 3 9.02 16.77 17.01
N LYS A 4 8.01 17.56 17.41
CA LYS A 4 6.61 17.16 17.40
C LYS A 4 6.18 16.89 15.96
N LYS A 5 6.07 15.62 15.58
CA LYS A 5 5.62 15.20 14.25
C LYS A 5 4.29 15.90 13.91
N PRO A 6 4.15 16.46 12.69
CA PRO A 6 2.95 17.20 12.32
C PRO A 6 1.72 16.28 12.38
N ASP A 7 0.63 16.76 12.99
CA ASP A 7 -0.65 16.03 13.05
C ASP A 7 -1.17 15.83 11.61
N THR A 8 -1.24 14.57 11.18
CA THR A 8 -1.66 14.19 9.83
C THR A 8 -3.17 13.97 9.71
N ARG A 9 -3.94 14.20 10.78
CA ARG A 9 -5.42 14.11 10.72
C ARG A 9 -6.00 15.23 9.87
N ASN A 10 -7.05 14.94 9.11
CA ASN A 10 -7.71 15.90 8.23
C ASN A 10 -8.63 16.83 9.06
N THR A 11 -8.03 17.81 9.72
CA THR A 11 -8.71 18.79 10.59
C THR A 11 -9.10 20.09 9.87
N GLY A 12 -8.95 20.15 8.54
CA GLY A 12 -9.13 21.38 7.76
C GLY A 12 -7.93 22.35 7.80
N GLN A 13 -6.94 22.13 8.66
CA GLN A 13 -5.72 22.95 8.78
C GLN A 13 -4.52 22.39 8.00
N GLN A 14 -4.73 21.42 7.12
CA GLN A 14 -3.64 20.78 6.37
C GLN A 14 -3.13 21.70 5.24
N LYS A 15 -1.80 21.68 5.00
CA LYS A 15 -1.19 22.33 3.83
C LYS A 15 -1.89 21.88 2.55
N ALA A 16 -2.08 22.79 1.59
CA ALA A 16 -2.74 22.50 0.31
C ALA A 16 -2.15 21.27 -0.41
N ALA A 17 -0.83 21.10 -0.35
CA ALA A 17 -0.13 19.94 -0.90
C ALA A 17 -0.57 18.60 -0.28
N THR A 18 -0.83 18.57 1.03
CA THR A 18 -1.31 17.36 1.72
C THR A 18 -2.75 17.03 1.31
N LYS A 19 -3.62 18.04 1.20
CA LYS A 19 -5.01 17.87 0.72
C LYS A 19 -5.03 17.30 -0.70
N ALA A 20 -4.21 17.84 -1.59
CA ALA A 20 -4.09 17.36 -2.97
C ALA A 20 -3.65 15.89 -3.03
N LYS A 21 -2.59 15.52 -2.30
CA LYS A 21 -2.10 14.14 -2.22
C LYS A 21 -3.15 13.18 -1.66
N ASN A 22 -3.84 13.57 -0.60
CA ASN A 22 -4.88 12.73 0.01
C ASN A 22 -6.08 12.55 -0.92
N THR A 23 -6.47 13.59 -1.64
CA THR A 23 -7.56 13.53 -2.62
C THR A 23 -7.20 12.62 -3.78
N PHE A 24 -6.00 12.76 -4.34
CA PHE A 24 -5.52 11.87 -5.40
C PHE A 24 -5.45 10.43 -4.92
N ASN A 25 -4.88 10.18 -3.74
CA ASN A 25 -4.75 8.83 -3.21
C ASN A 25 -6.11 8.17 -2.97
N GLY A 26 -7.05 8.89 -2.35
CA GLY A 26 -8.40 8.36 -2.08
C GLY A 26 -9.28 8.18 -3.33
N LYS A 27 -8.94 8.83 -4.45
CA LYS A 27 -9.64 8.64 -5.73
C LYS A 27 -9.12 7.47 -6.55
N ASN A 28 -7.83 7.16 -6.44
CA ASN A 28 -7.16 6.20 -7.31
C ASN A 28 -6.76 4.90 -6.62
N TYR A 29 -6.71 4.87 -5.28
CA TYR A 29 -6.23 3.71 -4.54
C TYR A 29 -7.13 3.39 -3.35
N GLU A 30 -7.46 2.11 -3.21
CA GLU A 30 -7.98 1.55 -1.96
C GLU A 30 -6.81 1.14 -1.04
N ARG A 31 -6.99 1.27 0.28
CA ARG A 31 -5.95 0.95 1.26
C ARG A 31 -6.22 -0.39 1.92
N LEU A 32 -5.37 -1.38 1.64
CA LEU A 32 -5.35 -2.65 2.35
C LEU A 32 -4.35 -2.59 3.51
N TYR A 33 -4.80 -2.90 4.73
CA TYR A 33 -3.95 -2.94 5.92
C TYR A 33 -3.80 -4.39 6.43
N PRO A 34 -2.77 -5.13 5.95
CA PRO A 34 -2.52 -6.48 6.45
C PRO A 34 -1.88 -6.42 7.84
N PHE A 35 -2.42 -7.21 8.77
CA PHE A 35 -1.81 -7.46 10.07
C PHE A 35 -1.01 -8.76 9.99
N VAL A 36 0.28 -8.68 10.29
CA VAL A 36 1.18 -9.84 10.37
C VAL A 36 1.72 -9.96 11.79
N LYS A 37 2.14 -11.16 12.18
CA LYS A 37 2.79 -11.38 13.47
C LYS A 37 4.05 -10.51 13.59
N MET A 38 4.38 -10.12 14.81
CA MET A 38 5.60 -9.36 15.08
C MET A 38 6.82 -10.11 14.53
N GLY A 39 7.68 -9.40 13.81
CA GLY A 39 8.86 -9.96 13.13
C GLY A 39 8.62 -10.50 11.71
N GLU A 40 7.38 -10.80 11.32
CA GLU A 40 7.08 -11.29 9.96
C GLU A 40 7.26 -10.20 8.89
N LYS A 41 6.99 -8.93 9.23
CA LYS A 41 7.22 -7.80 8.31
C LYS A 41 8.66 -7.79 7.77
N VAL A 42 9.65 -8.01 8.63
CA VAL A 42 11.06 -8.03 8.23
C VAL A 42 11.37 -9.19 7.29
N LYS A 43 10.72 -10.35 7.48
CA LYS A 43 10.87 -11.50 6.58
C LYS A 43 10.28 -11.20 5.21
N ILE A 44 9.10 -10.57 5.16
CA ILE A 44 8.44 -10.17 3.91
C ILE A 44 9.29 -9.10 3.19
N GLU A 45 9.83 -8.11 3.89
CA GLU A 45 10.72 -7.08 3.33
C GLU A 45 11.96 -7.70 2.68
N ARG A 46 12.58 -8.68 3.35
CA ARG A 46 13.73 -9.41 2.79
C ARG A 46 13.35 -10.23 1.55
N ALA A 47 12.21 -10.91 1.57
CA ALA A 47 11.73 -11.68 0.42
C ALA A 47 11.44 -10.77 -0.78
N ALA A 48 10.76 -9.65 -0.55
CA ALA A 48 10.49 -8.63 -1.58
C ALA A 48 11.81 -8.07 -2.17
N SER A 49 12.77 -7.74 -1.30
CA SER A 49 14.08 -7.25 -1.73
C SER A 49 14.85 -8.28 -2.56
N ALA A 50 14.81 -9.56 -2.16
CA ALA A 50 15.43 -10.65 -2.91
C ALA A 50 14.75 -10.88 -4.28
N ALA A 51 13.45 -10.61 -4.37
CA ALA A 51 12.69 -10.63 -5.63
C ALA A 51 12.87 -9.35 -6.47
N GLY A 52 13.59 -8.33 -5.98
CA GLY A 52 13.76 -7.04 -6.66
C GLY A 52 12.49 -6.20 -6.72
N GLN A 53 11.52 -6.44 -5.82
CA GLN A 53 10.22 -5.78 -5.78
C GLN A 53 10.09 -4.89 -4.54
N SER A 54 9.21 -3.89 -4.61
CA SER A 54 8.77 -3.21 -3.39
C SER A 54 7.96 -4.18 -2.52
N MET A 55 7.94 -3.96 -1.20
CA MET A 55 7.14 -4.80 -0.30
C MET A 55 5.65 -4.80 -0.68
N ASN A 56 5.13 -3.66 -1.13
CA ASN A 56 3.74 -3.55 -1.58
C ASN A 56 3.49 -4.42 -2.82
N ASP A 57 4.32 -4.27 -3.85
CA ASP A 57 4.15 -5.01 -5.11
C ASP A 57 4.30 -6.51 -4.89
N TYR A 58 5.24 -6.92 -4.04
CA TYR A 58 5.41 -8.32 -3.65
C TYR A 58 4.14 -8.90 -3.00
N ILE A 59 3.53 -8.17 -2.07
CA ILE A 59 2.30 -8.61 -1.38
C ILE A 59 1.12 -8.64 -2.36
N VAL A 60 0.89 -7.56 -3.11
CA VAL A 60 -0.25 -7.44 -4.03
C VAL A 60 -0.17 -8.46 -5.15
N THR A 61 1.03 -8.67 -5.73
CA THR A 61 1.26 -9.70 -6.74
C THR A 61 0.94 -11.10 -6.20
N ALA A 62 1.38 -11.42 -4.98
CA ALA A 62 1.09 -12.71 -4.37
C ALA A 62 -0.41 -12.93 -4.13
N VAL A 63 -1.16 -11.87 -3.79
CA VAL A 63 -2.63 -11.92 -3.67
C VAL A 63 -3.28 -12.16 -5.02
N TYR A 64 -2.91 -11.42 -6.07
CA TYR A 64 -3.48 -11.60 -7.40
C TYR A 64 -3.16 -12.98 -8.00
N GLN A 65 -1.93 -13.45 -7.90
CA GLN A 65 -1.56 -14.81 -8.33
C GLN A 65 -2.39 -15.88 -7.61
N ARG A 66 -2.76 -15.64 -6.35
CA ARG A 66 -3.65 -16.54 -5.61
C ARG A 66 -5.08 -16.48 -6.12
N MET A 67 -5.61 -15.28 -6.34
CA MET A 67 -6.96 -15.09 -6.91
C MET A 67 -7.07 -15.75 -8.29
N GLU A 68 -6.06 -15.61 -9.15
CA GLU A 68 -5.99 -16.26 -10.46
C GLU A 68 -6.05 -17.79 -10.35
N ARG A 69 -5.25 -18.39 -9.45
CA ARG A 69 -5.30 -19.84 -9.19
C ARG A 69 -6.66 -20.32 -8.69
N GLU A 70 -7.33 -19.49 -7.89
CA GLU A 70 -8.63 -19.82 -7.28
C GLU A 70 -9.81 -19.52 -8.23
N GLY A 71 -9.54 -19.03 -9.45
CA GLY A 71 -10.58 -18.63 -10.40
C GLY A 71 -11.39 -17.42 -9.95
N GLN A 72 -10.81 -16.59 -9.08
CA GLN A 72 -11.39 -15.36 -8.54
C GLN A 72 -10.91 -14.11 -9.32
N ALA A 73 -10.20 -14.30 -10.42
CA ALA A 73 -9.64 -13.22 -11.24
C ALA A 73 -10.66 -12.64 -12.25
N ASP A 74 -11.89 -12.42 -11.81
CA ASP A 74 -12.91 -11.72 -12.58
C ASP A 74 -12.95 -10.25 -12.14
N GLY A 75 -12.19 -9.39 -12.83
CA GLY A 75 -12.25 -7.93 -12.64
C GLY A 75 -10.97 -7.18 -12.99
N GLU A 76 -10.91 -6.69 -14.23
CA GLU A 76 -9.99 -5.68 -14.79
C GLU A 76 -8.47 -5.84 -14.60
N LYS A 77 -7.83 -6.26 -15.71
CA LYS A 77 -6.48 -5.79 -16.06
C LYS A 77 -6.54 -4.28 -16.31
N THR A 78 -6.34 -3.45 -15.30
CA THR A 78 -6.01 -2.04 -15.47
C THR A 78 -4.63 -1.78 -14.87
N GLY A 79 -3.62 -1.83 -15.74
CA GLY A 79 -2.23 -1.62 -15.38
C GLY A 79 -1.32 -1.52 -16.60
N GLU A 80 -1.68 -0.69 -17.56
CA GLU A 80 -0.74 -0.23 -18.60
C GLU A 80 -0.84 1.30 -18.69
N VAL A 81 0.20 1.97 -18.19
CA VAL A 81 0.72 3.27 -18.66
C VAL A 81 2.24 3.26 -18.57
#